data_AF-A0A3N4SH63-F1
#
_entry.id   AF-A0A3N4SH63-F1
#
_cell.length_a   1.000
_cell.length_b   1.000
_cell.length_c   1.000
_cell.angle_alpha   90.00
_cell.angle_beta   90.00
_cell.angle_gamma   90.00
#
_symmetry.space_group_name_H-M   'P 1'
#
loop_
_entity.id
_entity.type
_entity.pdbx_description
1 polymer ?
#
loop_
_entity_poly.entity_id
_entity_poly.type
_entity_poly.pdbx_seq_one_letter_code
_entity_poly.pdbx_strand_id
1 'polypeptide(L)'
;MRWHPADAHPLPVETLRRLADDPTPRMRQLALHDPELPAALLERLAADPDDRVRRIAASHPAHTPATLRALLADPSPAVQRAAAANPALPVEEMRAVLDAAGL
;
A
#
# COMPACT_ATOMS: atom_id res chain seq x y z
N MET A 1 -15.66 2.12 -11.90
CA MET A 1 -16.00 3.21 -10.97
C MET A 1 -15.99 2.62 -9.56
N ARG A 2 -15.06 3.06 -8.70
CA ARG A 2 -14.79 2.43 -7.39
C ARG A 2 -15.28 3.40 -6.30
N TRP A 3 -16.52 3.22 -5.87
CA TRP A 3 -17.14 4.03 -4.83
C TRP A 3 -16.50 3.71 -3.47
N HIS A 4 -15.90 4.71 -2.80
CA HIS A 4 -15.43 4.59 -1.42
C HIS A 4 -16.34 5.44 -0.52
N PRO A 5 -17.04 4.84 0.46
CA PRO A 5 -17.91 5.58 1.37
C PRO A 5 -17.19 6.69 2.18
N ALA A 6 -15.86 6.65 2.26
CA ALA A 6 -15.04 7.68 2.90
C ALA A 6 -14.98 9.02 2.14
N ASP A 7 -15.31 9.04 0.84
CA ASP A 7 -15.25 10.26 0.02
C ASP A 7 -16.40 11.24 0.34
N ALA A 8 -17.47 10.75 0.97
CA ALA A 8 -18.63 11.57 1.36
C ALA A 8 -18.48 12.21 2.75
N HIS A 9 -17.56 11.69 3.58
CA HIS A 9 -17.21 12.23 4.89
C HIS A 9 -15.83 11.71 5.31
N PRO A 10 -14.73 12.43 4.98
CA PRO A 10 -13.41 11.98 5.36
C PRO A 10 -13.29 11.96 6.88
N LEU A 11 -12.82 10.83 7.42
CA LEU A 11 -12.51 10.74 8.85
C LEU A 11 -11.34 11.70 9.17
N PRO A 12 -11.29 12.28 10.39
CA PRO A 12 -10.13 13.04 10.83
C PRO A 12 -8.85 12.21 10.70
N VAL A 13 -7.73 12.82 10.28
CA VAL A 13 -6.44 12.14 10.11
C VAL A 13 -6.01 11.37 11.36
N GLU A 14 -6.21 11.94 12.54
CA GLU A 14 -5.90 11.25 13.80
C GLU A 14 -6.73 9.97 13.99
N THR A 15 -7.99 9.99 13.58
CA THR A 15 -8.83 8.80 13.57
C THR A 15 -8.30 7.78 12.57
N LEU A 16 -7.93 8.18 11.35
CA LEU A 16 -7.35 7.28 10.35
C LEU A 16 -6.07 6.60 10.87
N ARG A 17 -5.17 7.37 11.47
CA ARG A 17 -3.90 6.85 12.02
C ARG A 17 -4.13 5.82 13.13
N ARG A 18 -5.08 6.05 14.03
CA ARG A 18 -5.45 5.09 15.08
C ARG A 18 -5.98 3.78 14.52
N LEU A 19 -6.65 3.80 13.37
CA LEU A 19 -7.16 2.59 12.74
C LEU A 19 -6.07 1.66 12.22
N ALA A 20 -4.81 2.12 12.09
CA ALA A 20 -3.69 1.28 11.68
C ALA A 20 -3.42 0.10 12.63
N ASP A 21 -3.89 0.17 13.88
CA ASP A 21 -3.76 -0.88 14.90
C ASP A 21 -5.08 -1.64 15.17
N ASP A 22 -6.13 -1.38 14.38
CA ASP A 22 -7.42 -2.04 14.59
C ASP A 22 -7.32 -3.57 14.39
N PRO A 23 -7.96 -4.39 15.23
CA PRO A 23 -7.94 -5.85 15.05
C PRO A 23 -8.54 -6.29 13.71
N THR A 24 -9.46 -5.52 13.14
CA THR A 24 -10.13 -5.81 11.88
C THR A 24 -9.29 -5.34 10.68
N PRO A 25 -8.87 -6.22 9.76
CA PRO A 25 -8.05 -5.82 8.61
C PRO A 25 -8.70 -4.73 7.74
N ARG A 26 -10.03 -4.77 7.56
CA ARG A 26 -10.77 -3.73 6.83
C ARG A 26 -10.67 -2.35 7.47
N MET A 27 -10.51 -2.27 8.79
CA MET A 27 -10.34 -1.00 9.49
C MET A 27 -8.93 -0.48 9.34
N ARG A 28 -7.91 -1.35 9.41
CA ARG A 28 -6.52 -0.98 9.11
C ARG A 28 -6.34 -0.42 7.70
N GLN A 29 -7.11 -0.89 6.72
CA GLN A 29 -7.10 -0.33 5.37
C GLN A 29 -7.50 1.15 5.33
N LEU A 30 -8.36 1.61 6.25
CA LEU A 30 -8.77 3.01 6.26
C LEU A 30 -7.62 3.95 6.58
N ALA A 31 -6.65 3.52 7.40
CA ALA A 31 -5.46 4.32 7.70
C ALA A 31 -4.69 4.74 6.44
N LEU A 32 -4.73 3.93 5.38
CA LEU A 32 -4.06 4.18 4.10
C LEU A 32 -4.75 5.25 3.24
N HIS A 33 -5.86 5.82 3.72
CA HIS A 33 -6.47 7.01 3.13
C HIS A 33 -5.88 8.33 3.66
N ASP A 34 -5.00 8.28 4.67
CA ASP A 34 -4.18 9.44 5.07
C ASP A 34 -3.04 9.64 4.06
N PRO A 35 -3.05 10.67 3.20
CA PRO A 35 -1.99 10.90 2.22
C PRO A 35 -0.64 11.23 2.87
N GLU A 36 -0.65 11.69 4.12
CA GLU A 36 0.52 12.01 4.93
C GLU A 36 0.74 10.96 6.02
N LEU A 37 0.34 9.70 5.76
CA LEU A 37 0.51 8.62 6.71
C LEU A 37 1.99 8.53 7.13
N PRO A 38 2.29 8.58 8.44
CA PRO A 38 3.66 8.46 8.94
C PRO A 38 4.35 7.21 8.41
N ALA A 39 5.61 7.36 7.97
CA ALA A 39 6.38 6.28 7.36
C ALA A 39 6.38 4.99 8.20
N ALA A 40 6.51 5.10 9.52
CA ALA A 40 6.47 3.95 10.43
C ALA A 40 5.12 3.20 10.40
N LEU A 41 3.99 3.92 10.25
CA LEU A 41 2.67 3.29 10.11
C LEU A 41 2.54 2.64 8.73
N LEU A 42 3.02 3.30 7.69
CA LEU A 42 2.99 2.77 6.33
C LEU A 42 3.83 1.49 6.18
N GLU A 43 5.05 1.48 6.73
CA GLU A 43 5.93 0.31 6.77
C GLU A 43 5.28 -0.87 7.50
N ARG A 44 4.64 -0.60 8.64
CA ARG A 44 3.91 -1.63 9.39
C ARG A 44 2.74 -2.19 8.59
N LEU A 45 1.94 -1.35 7.93
CA LEU A 45 0.83 -1.79 7.08
C LEU A 45 1.30 -2.50 5.79
N ALA A 46 2.50 -2.17 5.29
CA ALA A 46 3.15 -2.90 4.21
C ALA A 46 3.60 -4.31 4.63
N ALA A 47 3.81 -4.55 5.92
CA ALA A 47 4.12 -5.85 6.51
C ALA A 47 2.92 -6.53 7.19
N ASP A 48 1.70 -6.03 6.97
CA ASP A 48 0.49 -6.53 7.64
C ASP A 48 0.25 -8.03 7.37
N PRO A 49 -0.23 -8.83 8.34
CA PRO A 49 -0.55 -10.23 8.10
C PRO A 49 -1.62 -10.44 7.02
N ASP A 50 -2.54 -9.50 6.83
CA ASP A 50 -3.59 -9.58 5.81
C ASP A 50 -3.10 -9.02 4.46
N ASP A 51 -3.16 -9.86 3.43
CA ASP A 51 -2.67 -9.51 2.09
C ASP A 51 -3.46 -8.39 1.41
N ARG A 52 -4.73 -8.17 1.81
CA ARG A 52 -5.53 -7.05 1.29
C ARG A 52 -5.06 -5.73 1.87
N VAL A 53 -4.62 -5.72 3.14
CA VAL A 53 -3.99 -4.54 3.76
C VAL A 53 -2.68 -4.24 3.04
N ARG A 54 -1.78 -5.23 2.92
CA ARG A 54 -0.50 -5.06 2.23
C ARG A 54 -0.68 -4.58 0.78
N ARG A 55 -1.71 -5.08 0.08
CA ARG A 55 -2.00 -4.67 -1.30
C ARG A 55 -2.38 -3.20 -1.40
N ILE A 56 -3.24 -2.70 -0.50
CA ILE A 56 -3.61 -1.28 -0.50
C ILE A 56 -2.39 -0.45 -0.07
N ALA A 57 -1.62 -0.93 0.91
CA ALA A 57 -0.41 -0.27 1.35
C ALA A 57 0.59 -0.13 0.20
N ALA A 58 0.80 -1.19 -0.59
CA ALA A 58 1.68 -1.19 -1.75
C ALA A 58 1.29 -0.17 -2.84
N SER A 59 0.04 0.29 -2.89
CA SER A 59 -0.39 1.37 -3.79
C SER A 59 -0.19 2.79 -3.22
N HIS A 60 0.22 2.93 -1.96
CA HIS A 60 0.43 4.23 -1.34
C HIS A 60 1.66 4.94 -1.93
N PRO A 61 1.57 6.23 -2.32
CA PRO A 61 2.65 6.90 -3.05
C PRO A 61 3.88 7.25 -2.19
N ALA A 62 3.73 7.26 -0.86
CA ALA A 62 4.81 7.67 0.06
C ALA A 62 5.88 6.59 0.34
N HIS A 63 5.92 5.51 -0.45
CA HIS A 63 6.91 4.45 -0.27
C HIS A 63 8.30 4.86 -0.72
N THR A 64 9.31 4.25 -0.09
CA THR A 64 10.67 4.27 -0.61
C THR A 64 10.85 3.16 -1.67
N PRO A 65 11.82 3.30 -2.60
CA PRO A 65 12.17 2.22 -3.52
C PRO A 65 12.57 0.92 -2.82
N ALA A 66 13.21 0.99 -1.64
CA ALA A 66 13.58 -0.20 -0.87
C ALA A 66 12.35 -0.97 -0.38
N THR A 67 11.35 -0.27 0.15
CA THR A 67 10.08 -0.88 0.58
C THR A 67 9.33 -1.50 -0.60
N LEU A 68 9.30 -0.83 -1.75
CA LEU A 68 8.65 -1.37 -2.95
C LEU A 68 9.33 -2.65 -3.46
N ARG A 69 10.66 -2.75 -3.41
CA ARG A 69 11.37 -4.00 -3.75
C ARG A 69 10.98 -5.16 -2.84
N ALA A 70 10.84 -4.90 -1.54
CA ALA A 70 10.36 -5.93 -0.62
C ALA A 70 8.93 -6.38 -0.98
N LEU A 71 8.05 -5.45 -1.35
CA LEU A 71 6.67 -5.74 -1.76
C LEU A 71 6.58 -6.43 -3.14
N LEU A 72 7.54 -6.21 -4.04
CA LEU A 72 7.66 -6.96 -5.30
C LEU A 72 7.98 -8.44 -5.05
N ALA A 73 8.57 -8.79 -3.91
CA ALA A 73 8.83 -10.15 -3.47
C ALA A 73 7.72 -10.72 -2.55
N ASP A 74 6.59 -10.01 -2.38
CA ASP A 74 5.49 -10.47 -1.51
C ASP A 74 4.90 -11.80 -2.00
N PRO A 75 4.51 -12.73 -1.11
CA PRO A 75 3.90 -13.99 -1.51
C PRO A 75 2.56 -13.84 -2.25
N SER A 76 1.85 -12.71 -2.11
CA SER A 76 0.59 -12.44 -2.79
C SER A 76 0.82 -11.76 -4.14
N PRO A 77 0.41 -12.40 -5.27
CA PRO A 77 0.51 -11.77 -6.59
C PRO A 77 -0.28 -10.47 -6.72
N ALA A 78 -1.28 -10.25 -5.86
CA ALA A 78 -2.04 -9.00 -5.85
C ALA A 78 -1.21 -7.84 -5.26
N VAL A 79 -0.39 -8.13 -4.24
CA VAL A 79 0.54 -7.16 -3.64
C VAL A 79 1.68 -6.85 -4.62
N GLN A 80 2.26 -7.87 -5.25
CA GLN A 80 3.32 -7.69 -6.25
C GLN A 80 2.87 -6.76 -7.39
N ARG A 81 1.67 -6.99 -7.94
CA ARG A 81 1.10 -6.12 -9.00
C ARG A 81 0.85 -4.69 -8.52
N ALA A 82 0.40 -4.51 -7.28
CA ALA A 82 0.20 -3.18 -6.70
C ALA A 82 1.53 -2.43 -6.52
N ALA A 83 2.59 -3.12 -6.09
CA ALA A 83 3.93 -2.55 -5.96
C ALA A 83 4.55 -2.21 -7.33
N ALA A 84 4.41 -3.09 -8.32
CA ALA A 84 4.86 -2.86 -9.68
C ALA A 84 4.16 -1.67 -10.35
N ALA A 85 2.89 -1.41 -10.00
CA ALA A 85 2.11 -0.27 -10.49
C ALA A 85 2.33 1.02 -9.67
N ASN A 86 3.16 1.00 -8.62
CA ASN A 86 3.34 2.16 -7.75
C ASN A 86 4.22 3.22 -8.46
N PRO A 87 3.77 4.50 -8.54
CA PRO A 87 4.52 5.56 -9.22
C PRO A 87 5.85 5.93 -8.53
N ALA A 88 6.05 5.57 -7.26
CA ALA A 88 7.31 5.75 -6.55
C ALA A 88 8.36 4.68 -6.87
N LEU A 89 8.01 3.65 -7.65
CA LEU A 89 8.97 2.66 -8.13
C LEU A 89 9.87 3.32 -9.20
N PRO A 90 11.21 3.27 -9.08
CA PRO A 90 12.08 3.82 -10.11
C PRO A 90 11.86 3.15 -11.47
N VAL A 91 11.97 3.91 -12.56
CA VAL A 91 11.75 3.41 -13.93
C VAL A 91 12.61 2.19 -14.26
N GLU A 92 13.86 2.14 -13.78
CA GLU A 92 14.73 0.98 -14.02
C GLU A 92 14.23 -0.30 -13.33
N GLU A 93 13.59 -0.18 -12.15
CA GLU A 93 12.95 -1.31 -11.49
C GLU A 93 11.66 -1.72 -12.22
N MET A 94 10.88 -0.75 -12.72
CA MET A 94 9.71 -1.05 -13.55
C MET A 94 10.11 -1.85 -14.80
N ARG A 95 11.21 -1.47 -15.47
CA ARG A 95 11.77 -2.19 -16.62
C ARG A 95 12.19 -3.61 -16.23
N ALA A 96 12.93 -3.77 -15.14
CA ALA A 96 13.34 -5.09 -14.67
C ALA A 96 12.16 -6.01 -14.38
N VAL A 97 11.04 -5.48 -13.84
CA VAL A 97 9.81 -6.24 -13.64
C VAL A 97 9.17 -6.68 -14.96
N LEU A 98 9.18 -5.82 -15.98
CA LEU A 98 8.65 -6.15 -17.32
C LEU A 98 9.51 -7.20 -18.03
N ASP A 99 10.84 -7.03 -18.00
CA ASP A 99 11.79 -7.99 -18.58
C ASP A 99 11.63 -9.38 -17.94
N ALA A 100 11.48 -9.43 -16.61
CA ALA A 100 11.24 -10.69 -15.88
C ALA A 100 9.89 -11.34 -16.24
N ALA A 101 8.91 -10.55 -16.69
CA ALA A 101 7.63 -11.03 -17.19
C ALA A 101 7.65 -11.43 -18.69
N GLY A 102 8.76 -11.17 -19.39
CA GLY A 102 8.91 -11.44 -20.83
C GLY A 102 8.13 -10.48 -21.72
N LEU A 103 7.91 -9.24 -21.26
CA LEU A 103 7.20 -8.18 -21.98
C LEU A 103 8.16 -7.20 -22.67
#